data_AF-A0AAU6XLY1-F1
#
_entry.id   AF-A0AAU6XLY1-F1
#
_cell.length_a   1.000
_cell.length_b   1.000
_cell.length_c   1.000
_cell.angle_alpha   90.00
_cell.angle_beta   90.00
_cell.angle_gamma   90.00
#
_symmetry.space_group_name_H-M   'P 1'
#
loop_
_entity.id
_entity.type
_entity.pdbx_description
1 polymer ?
#
loop_
_entity_poly.entity_id
_entity_poly.type
_entity_poly.pdbx_seq_one_letter_code
_entity_poly.pdbx_strand_id
1 'polypeptide(L)'
;MAVSVPDSGAAQEFANVLLREFGLPVVELGRDGVRSDEDAVRIGTMHRFKGLEFQRVFLASVGEGQVPHQRIEQYRDTNPDRYRQEEQRARSLVFVAATRARDELVVTWSGRASRFLPADADRTAHRATELLRQGGPPSGASGTSAA
;
A
#
# COMPACT_ATOMS: atom_id res chain seq x y z
N MET A 1 7.93 9.83 -4.13
CA MET A 1 6.86 8.81 -4.07
C MET A 1 7.25 7.71 -3.10
N ALA A 2 6.30 7.07 -2.42
CA ALA A 2 6.57 5.93 -1.54
C ALA A 2 5.65 4.72 -1.82
N VAL A 3 6.16 3.52 -1.58
CA VAL A 3 5.41 2.25 -1.66
C VAL A 3 5.39 1.60 -0.29
N SER A 4 4.18 1.39 0.23
CA SER A 4 3.93 0.70 1.49
C SER A 4 3.43 -0.71 1.20
N VAL A 5 4.03 -1.71 1.84
CA VAL A 5 3.71 -3.14 1.63
C VAL A 5 3.37 -3.86 2.94
N PRO A 6 2.68 -5.02 2.90
CA PRO A 6 2.26 -5.71 4.12
C PRO A 6 3.42 -6.26 4.95
N ASP A 7 4.47 -6.78 4.31
CA ASP A 7 5.60 -7.44 4.97
C ASP A 7 6.94 -7.23 4.24
N SER A 8 8.03 -7.66 4.87
CA SER A 8 9.39 -7.47 4.37
C SER A 8 9.71 -8.29 3.12
N GLY A 9 9.05 -9.44 2.92
CA GLY A 9 9.22 -10.24 1.71
C GLY A 9 8.68 -9.48 0.50
N ALA A 10 7.47 -8.93 0.63
CA ALA A 10 6.89 -8.06 -0.38
C ALA A 10 7.74 -6.80 -0.64
N ALA A 11 8.36 -6.22 0.40
CA ALA A 11 9.23 -5.05 0.25
C ALA A 11 10.44 -5.36 -0.65
N GLN A 12 11.10 -6.48 -0.36
CA GLN A 12 12.27 -6.93 -1.10
C GLN A 12 11.93 -7.29 -2.55
N GLU A 13 10.79 -7.94 -2.78
CA GLU A 13 10.30 -8.28 -4.11
C GLU A 13 10.03 -7.02 -4.95
N PHE A 14 9.24 -6.07 -4.42
CA PHE A 14 8.97 -4.81 -5.10
C PHE A 14 10.24 -4.01 -5.38
N ALA A 15 11.16 -3.94 -4.43
CA ALA A 15 12.44 -3.26 -4.62
C ALA A 15 13.25 -3.88 -5.76
N ASN A 16 13.30 -5.22 -5.82
CA ASN A 16 14.00 -5.94 -6.88
C ASN A 16 13.37 -5.71 -8.24
N VAL A 17 12.04 -5.79 -8.36
CA VAL A 17 11.33 -5.57 -9.62
C VAL A 17 11.56 -4.15 -10.12
N LEU A 18 11.34 -3.14 -9.27
CA LEU A 18 11.51 -1.74 -9.67
C LEU A 18 12.94 -1.42 -10.10
N LEU A 19 13.94 -1.94 -9.39
CA LEU A 19 15.33 -1.71 -9.73
C LEU A 19 15.76 -2.47 -11.00
N ARG A 20 15.44 -3.76 -11.10
CA ARG A 20 15.99 -4.64 -12.15
C ARG A 20 15.21 -4.57 -13.45
N GLU A 21 13.88 -4.49 -13.37
CA GLU A 21 13.02 -4.50 -14.56
C GLU A 21 12.75 -3.10 -15.07
N PHE A 22 12.64 -2.11 -14.17
CA PHE A 22 12.29 -0.73 -14.52
C PHE A 22 13.43 0.27 -14.39
N GLY A 23 14.59 -0.14 -13.84
CA GLY A 23 15.75 0.75 -13.67
C GLY A 23 15.51 1.90 -12.69
N LEU A 24 14.50 1.80 -11.83
CA LEU A 24 14.13 2.85 -10.90
C LEU A 24 14.95 2.73 -9.61
N PRO A 25 15.66 3.79 -9.17
CA PRO A 25 16.34 3.79 -7.89
C PRO A 25 15.35 3.55 -6.75
N VAL A 26 15.70 2.65 -5.83
CA VAL A 26 14.88 2.29 -4.67
C VAL A 26 15.67 2.50 -3.40
N VAL A 27 15.04 3.11 -2.40
CA VAL A 27 15.57 3.26 -1.05
C VAL A 27 14.60 2.59 -0.08
N GLU A 28 15.09 1.58 0.65
CA GLU A 28 14.31 0.97 1.72
C GLU A 28 14.27 1.85 2.98
N LEU A 29 13.07 2.02 3.54
CA LEU A 29 12.84 2.79 4.75
C LEU A 29 13.38 2.04 5.98
N GLY A 30 14.47 2.54 6.52
CA GLY A 30 15.09 2.06 7.75
C GLY A 30 14.31 2.45 9.02
N ARG A 31 14.86 2.09 10.19
CA ARG A 31 14.29 2.50 11.49
C ARG A 31 14.29 4.01 11.70
N ASP A 32 15.25 4.70 11.10
CA ASP A 32 15.44 6.15 11.28
C ASP A 32 14.66 6.97 10.23
N GLY A 33 13.74 6.34 9.49
CA GLY A 33 12.92 7.00 8.49
C GLY A 33 13.64 7.23 7.16
N VAL A 34 13.42 8.41 6.58
CA VAL A 34 13.99 8.80 5.28
C VAL A 34 15.43 9.26 5.47
N ARG A 35 16.40 8.47 5.00
CA ARG A 35 17.85 8.74 5.19
C ARG A 35 18.53 9.42 3.99
N SER A 36 17.82 9.65 2.89
CA SER A 36 18.38 10.29 1.69
C SER A 36 17.31 11.14 0.97
N ASP A 37 17.75 12.29 0.47
CA ASP A 37 17.00 13.17 -0.44
C ASP A 37 17.17 12.77 -1.91
N GLU A 38 17.77 11.61 -2.19
CA GLU A 38 17.83 11.04 -3.53
C GLU A 38 16.45 10.93 -4.17
N ASP A 39 16.42 11.18 -5.47
CA ASP A 39 15.27 10.96 -6.33
C ASP A 39 15.08 9.46 -6.57
N ALA A 40 14.50 8.82 -5.56
CA ALA A 40 14.30 7.37 -5.49
C ALA A 40 12.91 7.02 -4.94
N VAL A 41 12.42 5.85 -5.35
CA VAL A 41 11.20 5.25 -4.80
C VAL A 41 11.50 4.76 -3.39
N ARG A 42 10.76 5.28 -2.40
CA ARG A 42 10.92 4.89 -1.00
C ARG A 42 10.03 3.70 -0.70
N ILE A 43 10.57 2.57 -0.25
CA ILE A 43 9.81 1.34 0.00
C ILE A 43 9.91 0.93 1.46
N GLY A 44 8.80 0.49 2.06
CA GLY A 44 8.83 -0.07 3.40
C GLY A 44 7.55 -0.79 3.77
N THR A 45 7.61 -1.59 4.84
CA THR A 45 6.41 -2.23 5.37
C THR A 45 5.45 -1.19 5.96
N MET A 46 4.16 -1.50 6.08
CA MET A 46 3.17 -0.59 6.67
C MET A 46 3.59 -0.05 8.05
N HIS A 47 4.33 -0.84 8.83
CA HIS A 47 4.88 -0.40 10.12
C HIS A 47 5.91 0.73 10.00
N ARG A 48 6.69 0.78 8.91
CA ARG A 48 7.74 1.77 8.67
C ARG A 48 7.20 3.15 8.27
N PHE A 49 5.92 3.22 7.93
CA PHE A 49 5.27 4.47 7.50
C PHE A 49 4.86 5.36 8.68
N LYS A 50 4.83 4.83 9.91
CA LYS A 50 4.43 5.61 11.09
C LYS A 50 5.36 6.82 11.29
N GLY A 51 4.76 8.01 11.35
CA GLY A 51 5.48 9.28 11.58
C GLY A 51 6.18 9.85 10.35
N LEU A 52 6.02 9.22 9.18
CA LEU A 52 6.50 9.73 7.89
C LEU A 52 5.32 10.21 7.07
N GLU A 53 5.51 11.13 6.14
CA GLU A 53 4.48 11.55 5.19
C GLU A 53 5.09 11.71 3.81
N PHE A 54 4.30 11.42 2.78
CA PHE A 54 4.74 11.47 1.40
C PHE A 54 3.67 12.14 0.54
N GLN A 55 4.08 12.90 -0.48
CA GLN A 55 3.15 13.49 -1.45
C GLN A 55 2.23 12.42 -2.06
N ARG A 56 2.83 11.29 -2.48
CA ARG A 56 2.10 10.16 -3.07
C ARG A 56 2.51 8.84 -2.43
N VAL A 57 1.53 8.02 -2.07
CA VAL A 57 1.73 6.67 -1.50
C VAL A 57 1.01 5.62 -2.34
N PHE A 58 1.72 4.55 -2.66
CA PHE A 58 1.16 3.31 -3.17
C PHE A 58 1.07 2.31 -2.01
N LEU A 59 -0.14 2.00 -1.56
CA LEU A 59 -0.40 0.93 -0.61
C LEU A 59 -0.60 -0.37 -1.40
N ALA A 60 0.46 -1.14 -1.53
CA ALA A 60 0.50 -2.31 -2.40
C ALA A 60 0.05 -3.59 -1.68
N SER A 61 -0.52 -4.51 -2.46
CA SER A 61 -0.91 -5.86 -2.02
C SER A 61 -1.94 -5.90 -0.88
N VAL A 62 -2.92 -4.99 -0.89
CA VAL A 62 -4.04 -4.96 0.08
C VAL A 62 -5.18 -5.88 -0.36
N GLY A 63 -4.82 -7.12 -0.66
CA GLY A 63 -5.76 -8.18 -1.07
C GLY A 63 -6.17 -9.09 0.07
N GLU A 64 -7.21 -9.89 -0.16
CA GLU A 64 -7.61 -10.95 0.76
C GLU A 64 -6.46 -11.96 0.99
N GLY A 65 -6.29 -12.38 2.24
CA GLY A 65 -5.22 -13.31 2.63
C GLY A 65 -3.83 -12.66 2.81
N GLN A 66 -3.62 -11.48 2.23
CA GLN A 66 -2.43 -10.64 2.46
C GLN A 66 -2.68 -9.66 3.60
N VAL A 67 -3.82 -8.97 3.56
CA VAL A 67 -4.22 -7.99 4.57
C VAL A 67 -5.70 -8.19 4.91
N PRO A 68 -6.06 -8.59 6.14
CA PRO A 68 -5.17 -9.18 7.14
C PRO A 68 -4.51 -10.46 6.62
N HIS A 69 -3.31 -10.77 7.10
CA HIS A 69 -2.62 -12.00 6.71
C HIS A 69 -3.46 -13.22 7.12
N GLN A 70 -3.60 -14.19 6.22
CA GLN A 70 -4.38 -15.42 6.43
C GLN A 70 -4.08 -16.15 7.74
N ARG A 71 -2.87 -16.03 8.30
CA ARG A 71 -2.50 -16.63 9.59
C ARG A 71 -3.35 -16.11 10.75
N ILE A 72 -3.95 -14.92 10.66
CA ILE A 72 -4.83 -14.39 11.70
C ILE A 72 -6.10 -15.25 11.82
N GLU A 73 -6.55 -15.86 10.73
CA GLU A 73 -7.78 -16.66 10.70
C GLU A 73 -7.71 -17.92 11.58
N GLN A 74 -6.51 -18.44 11.84
CA GLN A 74 -6.35 -19.60 12.72
C GLN A 74 -6.80 -19.34 14.17
N TYR A 75 -6.85 -18.07 14.58
CA TYR A 75 -7.28 -17.67 15.91
C TYR A 75 -8.79 -17.50 16.02
N ARG A 76 -9.53 -17.46 14.90
CA ARG A 76 -10.95 -17.11 14.87
C ARG A 76 -11.77 -17.96 15.84
N ASP A 77 -11.56 -19.27 15.80
CA ASP A 77 -12.31 -20.23 16.64
C ASP A 77 -11.51 -20.65 17.88
N THR A 78 -10.18 -20.61 17.83
CA THR A 78 -9.31 -21.11 18.92
C THR A 78 -9.01 -20.06 19.99
N ASN A 79 -8.97 -18.78 19.61
CA ASN A 79 -8.72 -17.65 20.51
C ASN A 79 -9.36 -16.36 19.96
N PRO A 80 -10.68 -16.17 20.17
CA PRO A 80 -11.42 -15.03 19.61
C PRO A 80 -10.89 -13.65 20.05
N ASP A 81 -10.34 -13.54 21.27
CA ASP A 81 -9.75 -12.29 21.76
C ASP A 81 -8.49 -11.92 20.99
N ARG A 82 -7.61 -12.90 20.77
CA ARG A 82 -6.42 -12.71 19.93
C ARG A 82 -6.81 -12.40 18.49
N TYR A 83 -7.81 -13.08 17.93
CA TYR A 83 -8.32 -12.79 16.59
C TYR A 83 -8.73 -11.31 16.46
N ARG A 84 -9.57 -10.82 17.37
CA ARG A 84 -10.02 -9.42 17.39
C ARG A 84 -8.85 -8.45 17.52
N GLN A 85 -7.87 -8.76 18.37
CA GLN A 85 -6.70 -7.92 18.56
C GLN A 85 -5.83 -7.83 17.30
N GLU A 86 -5.50 -8.96 16.68
CA GLU A 86 -4.68 -8.99 15.46
C GLU A 86 -5.42 -8.38 14.27
N GLU A 87 -6.73 -8.59 14.16
CA GLU A 87 -7.57 -7.94 13.15
C GLU A 87 -7.55 -6.41 13.31
N GLN A 88 -7.73 -5.91 14.54
CA GLN A 88 -7.67 -4.47 14.82
C GLN A 88 -6.29 -3.89 14.53
N ARG A 89 -5.21 -4.62 14.85
CA ARG A 89 -3.84 -4.20 14.51
C ARG A 89 -3.64 -4.11 13.00
N ALA A 90 -4.04 -5.12 12.24
CA ALA A 90 -3.91 -5.13 10.78
C ALA A 90 -4.72 -3.99 10.13
N ARG A 91 -5.95 -3.75 10.59
CA ARG A 91 -6.76 -2.59 10.16
C ARG A 91 -6.08 -1.27 10.47
N SER A 92 -5.50 -1.14 11.66
CA SER A 92 -4.79 0.07 12.08
C SER A 92 -3.54 0.32 11.21
N LEU A 93 -2.85 -0.72 10.75
CA LEU A 93 -1.70 -0.59 9.85
C LEU A 93 -2.11 -0.04 8.48
N VAL A 94 -3.20 -0.56 7.91
CA VAL A 94 -3.77 -0.03 6.65
C VAL A 94 -4.13 1.44 6.82
N PHE A 95 -4.83 1.79 7.89
CA PHE A 95 -5.21 3.16 8.17
C PHE A 95 -4.00 4.09 8.34
N VAL A 96 -3.00 3.67 9.13
CA VAL A 96 -1.79 4.47 9.36
C VAL A 96 -1.05 4.69 8.05
N ALA A 97 -0.82 3.64 7.25
CA ALA A 97 -0.11 3.74 5.98
C ALA A 97 -0.88 4.60 4.95
N ALA A 98 -2.19 4.41 4.84
CA ALA A 98 -3.05 5.19 3.96
C ALA A 98 -3.03 6.69 4.30
N THR A 99 -3.10 7.04 5.59
CA THR A 99 -3.08 8.43 6.07
C THR A 99 -1.70 9.11 5.99
N ARG A 100 -0.67 8.42 5.47
CA ARG A 100 0.62 9.05 5.18
C ARG A 100 0.69 9.69 3.79
N ALA A 101 -0.30 9.43 2.93
CA ALA A 101 -0.45 10.13 1.66
C ALA A 101 -0.96 11.55 1.91
N ARG A 102 -0.25 12.55 1.39
CA ARG A 102 -0.69 13.95 1.45
C ARG A 102 -1.60 14.31 0.28
N ASP A 103 -1.20 13.95 -0.93
CA ASP A 103 -1.87 14.40 -2.16
C ASP A 103 -2.59 13.25 -2.86
N GLU A 104 -1.96 12.07 -2.95
CA GLU A 104 -2.51 10.94 -3.68
C GLU A 104 -2.23 9.60 -2.99
N LEU A 105 -3.27 8.80 -2.82
CA LEU A 105 -3.20 7.43 -2.34
C LEU A 105 -3.67 6.48 -3.45
N VAL A 106 -2.80 5.57 -3.85
CA VAL A 106 -3.14 4.45 -4.74
C VAL A 106 -3.13 3.17 -3.92
N VAL A 107 -4.22 2.42 -3.95
CA VAL A 107 -4.30 1.11 -3.29
C VAL A 107 -4.38 0.03 -4.36
N THR A 108 -3.54 -1.00 -4.23
CA THR A 108 -3.51 -2.12 -5.19
C THR A 108 -3.71 -3.46 -4.51
N TRP A 109 -4.29 -4.40 -5.24
CA TRP A 109 -4.45 -5.79 -4.83
C TRP A 109 -4.47 -6.71 -6.04
N SER A 110 -4.28 -8.01 -5.80
CA SER A 110 -4.46 -9.06 -6.79
C SER A 110 -5.52 -10.04 -6.29
N GLY A 111 -6.35 -10.55 -7.19
CA GLY A 111 -7.50 -11.37 -6.82
C GLY A 111 -8.63 -10.53 -6.23
N ARG A 112 -9.00 -10.81 -4.97
CA ARG A 112 -10.08 -10.12 -4.25
C ARG A 112 -9.54 -9.03 -3.33
N ALA A 113 -10.27 -7.91 -3.25
CA ALA A 113 -9.96 -6.83 -2.34
C ALA A 113 -9.94 -7.30 -0.88
N SER A 114 -9.06 -6.71 -0.07
CA SER A 114 -9.11 -6.91 1.38
C SER A 114 -10.46 -6.51 1.95
N ARG A 115 -10.91 -7.22 2.98
CA ARG A 115 -12.09 -6.84 3.79
C ARG A 115 -11.96 -5.48 4.52
N PHE A 116 -10.77 -4.87 4.50
CA PHE A 116 -10.55 -3.51 5.02
C PHE A 116 -10.75 -2.41 3.98
N LEU A 117 -11.00 -2.77 2.72
CA LEU A 117 -11.35 -1.84 1.64
C LEU A 117 -12.87 -1.70 1.50
N PRO A 118 -13.37 -0.68 0.76
CA PRO A 118 -14.80 -0.57 0.45
C PRO A 118 -15.35 -1.86 -0.15
N ALA A 119 -16.60 -2.20 0.21
CA ALA A 119 -17.23 -3.46 -0.20
C ALA A 119 -17.38 -3.61 -1.72
N ASP A 120 -17.32 -2.51 -2.47
CA ASP A 120 -17.39 -2.49 -3.92
C ASP A 120 -16.05 -2.26 -4.62
N ALA A 121 -14.93 -2.28 -3.89
CA ALA A 121 -13.59 -2.01 -4.44
C ALA A 121 -13.27 -2.85 -5.67
N ASP A 122 -13.60 -4.15 -5.67
CA ASP A 122 -13.36 -5.04 -6.82
C ASP A 122 -14.12 -4.64 -8.09
N ARG A 123 -15.25 -3.92 -7.95
CA ARG A 123 -16.07 -3.45 -9.07
C ARG A 123 -15.65 -2.06 -9.55
N THR A 124 -15.23 -1.20 -8.63
CA THR A 124 -14.96 0.22 -8.91
C THR A 124 -13.50 0.50 -9.25
N ALA A 125 -12.59 -0.39 -8.91
CA ALA A 125 -11.17 -0.22 -9.20
C ALA A 125 -10.83 -0.36 -10.68
N HIS A 126 -9.90 0.47 -11.13
CA HIS A 126 -9.29 0.34 -12.45
C HIS A 126 -8.43 -0.91 -12.52
N ARG A 127 -8.42 -1.58 -13.67
CA ARG A 127 -7.45 -2.66 -13.93
C ARG A 127 -6.09 -2.02 -14.21
N ALA A 128 -5.05 -2.46 -13.52
CA ALA A 128 -3.69 -1.94 -13.72
C ALA A 128 -3.25 -2.03 -15.20
N THR A 129 -3.66 -3.08 -15.91
CA THR A 129 -3.40 -3.26 -17.34
C THR A 129 -4.03 -2.19 -18.23
N GLU A 130 -5.14 -1.58 -17.82
CA GLU A 130 -5.77 -0.46 -18.53
C GLU A 130 -5.01 0.83 -18.28
N LEU A 131 -4.54 1.06 -17.06
CA LEU A 131 -3.75 2.24 -16.69
C LEU A 131 -2.40 2.30 -17.43
N LEU A 132 -1.75 1.15 -17.61
CA LEU A 132 -0.50 1.05 -18.37
C LEU A 132 -0.67 1.40 -19.86
N ARG A 133 -1.88 1.27 -20.40
CA ARG A 133 -2.19 1.59 -21.81
C ARG A 133 -2.56 3.06 -22.01
N GLN A 134 -3.03 3.75 -20.97
CA GLN A 134 -3.60 5.10 -21.07
C GLN A 134 -2.73 6.20 -20.44
N GLY A 135 -1.47 5.90 -20.08
CA GLY A 135 -0.54 6.90 -19.54
C GLY A 135 -0.57 7.05 -18.01
N GLY A 136 -1.16 6.09 -17.28
CA GLY A 136 -1.18 6.06 -15.81
C GLY A 136 -2.56 6.34 -15.19
N PRO A 137 -2.69 6.28 -13.85
CA PRO A 137 -3.92 6.62 -13.14
C PRO A 137 -4.36 8.06 -13.45
N PRO A 138 -5.67 8.35 -13.54
CA PRO A 138 -6.16 9.70 -13.78
C PRO A 138 -5.71 10.60 -12.64
N SER A 139 -4.83 11.55 -12.93
CA SER A 139 -4.42 12.55 -11.96
C SER A 139 -5.63 13.45 -11.67
N GLY A 140 -6.09 13.47 -10.42
CA GLY A 140 -7.27 14.22 -9.96
C GLY A 140 -7.16 15.75 -10.04
N ALA A 141 -6.31 16.30 -10.89
CA ALA A 141 -6.25 17.73 -11.17
C ALA A 141 -7.29 18.14 -12.22
N SER A 142 -8.58 17.93 -11.96
CA SER A 142 -9.61 18.76 -12.58
C SER A 142 -9.63 20.08 -11.83
N GLY A 143 -8.85 21.04 -12.33
CA GLY A 143 -9.00 22.43 -11.93
C GLY A 143 -10.43 22.88 -12.19
N THR A 144 -11.06 23.42 -11.16
CA THR A 144 -12.25 24.26 -11.30
C THR A 144 -11.86 25.48 -12.13
N SER A 145 -12.00 25.39 -13.46
CA SER A 145 -12.05 26.58 -14.31
C SER A 145 -13.46 27.14 -14.20
N ALA A 146 -13.52 28.39 -13.73
CA ALA A 146 -14.69 29.23 -13.73
C ALA A 146 -15.41 29.23 -15.09
N ALA A 147 -16.74 29.24 -15.03
CA ALA A 147 -17.63 29.96 -15.91
C ALA A 147 -18.87 30.37 -15.10
#